data_AF-A0A3C1KM25-F1
#
_entry.id   AF-A0A3C1KM25-F1
#
_cell.length_a   1.000
_cell.length_b   1.000
_cell.length_c   1.000
_cell.angle_alpha   90.00
_cell.angle_beta   90.00
_cell.angle_gamma   90.00
#
_symmetry.space_group_name_H-M   'P 1'
#
loop_
_entity.id
_entity.type
_entity.pdbx_description
1 polymer ?
#
loop_
_entity_poly.entity_id
_entity_poly.type
_entity_poly.pdbx_seq_one_letter_code
_entity_poly.pdbx_strand_id
1 'polypeptide(L)'
;RGKPIMITRNHHDLGLYNGDVGLLWPDDDGQLLAWFPVAGGFRPMAPGRLPEHELVYAMTIHKTQGSEFDRVALMLPEQASAGMTRELLYTAITRARDALEVVASESVWSAAVAQRVQRDSGLATLLQLE
;
A
#
# COMPACT_ATOMS: atom_id res chain seq x y z
N ARG A 1 -9.90 19.38 3.60
CA ARG A 1 -8.66 19.79 2.90
C ARG A 1 -7.49 19.00 3.45
N GLY A 2 -6.55 18.58 2.59
CA GLY A 2 -5.31 17.90 2.97
C GLY A 2 -5.46 16.44 3.37
N LYS A 3 -6.63 15.83 3.11
CA LYS A 3 -6.89 14.44 3.51
C LYS A 3 -6.48 13.50 2.37
N PRO A 4 -5.51 12.60 2.56
CA PRO A 4 -5.22 11.56 1.59
C PRO A 4 -6.34 10.51 1.63
N ILE A 5 -6.75 10.05 0.45
CA ILE A 5 -7.75 8.99 0.28
C ILE A 5 -7.19 7.87 -0.58
N MET A 6 -7.61 6.64 -0.31
CA MET A 6 -7.32 5.48 -1.15
C MET A 6 -8.62 4.86 -1.62
N ILE A 7 -8.69 4.51 -2.90
CA ILE A 7 -9.79 3.75 -3.46
C ILE A 7 -9.71 2.29 -2.99
N THR A 8 -10.80 1.76 -2.45
CA THR A 8 -10.86 0.37 -1.93
C THR A 8 -11.56 -0.58 -2.88
N ARG A 9 -12.17 -0.05 -3.96
CA ARG A 9 -12.88 -0.84 -4.97
C ARG A 9 -12.70 -0.28 -6.37
N ASN A 10 -12.37 -1.17 -7.32
CA ASN A 10 -12.24 -0.81 -8.73
C ASN A 10 -13.52 -0.16 -9.26
N HIS A 11 -13.35 0.93 -10.02
CA HIS A 11 -14.41 1.60 -10.75
C HIS A 11 -13.92 1.96 -12.15
N HIS A 12 -14.12 1.03 -13.09
CA HIS A 12 -13.55 1.09 -14.44
C HIS A 12 -13.97 2.33 -15.24
N ASP A 13 -15.24 2.76 -15.14
CA ASP A 13 -15.73 3.94 -15.88
C ASP A 13 -15.03 5.24 -15.48
N LEU A 14 -14.49 5.29 -14.27
CA LEU A 14 -13.75 6.43 -13.75
C LEU A 14 -12.23 6.23 -13.92
N GLY A 15 -11.79 5.05 -14.37
CA GLY A 15 -10.39 4.66 -14.41
C GLY A 15 -9.74 4.81 -13.04
N LEU A 16 -10.43 4.33 -12.00
CA LEU A 16 -9.94 4.27 -10.63
C LEU A 16 -9.86 2.81 -10.20
N TYR A 17 -8.76 2.43 -9.58
CA TYR A 17 -8.45 1.07 -9.18
C TYR A 17 -8.20 1.00 -7.67
N ASN A 18 -8.43 -0.19 -7.10
CA ASN A 18 -8.12 -0.48 -5.72
C ASN A 18 -6.62 -0.25 -5.47
N GLY A 19 -6.31 0.63 -4.50
CA GLY A 19 -4.96 1.09 -4.21
C GLY A 19 -4.61 2.48 -4.76
N ASP A 20 -5.42 3.05 -5.66
CA ASP A 20 -5.19 4.41 -6.16
C ASP A 20 -5.30 5.43 -5.02
N VAL A 21 -4.25 6.23 -4.86
CA VAL A 21 -4.17 7.27 -3.83
C VAL A 21 -4.43 8.64 -4.44
N GLY A 22 -5.31 9.41 -3.79
CA GLY A 22 -5.61 10.79 -4.15
C GLY A 22 -5.58 11.74 -2.94
N LEU A 23 -5.63 13.04 -3.20
CA LEU A 23 -5.65 14.08 -2.17
C LEU A 23 -6.92 14.92 -2.26
N LEU A 24 -7.63 15.09 -1.15
CA LEU A 24 -8.75 16.02 -1.07
C LEU A 24 -8.24 17.46 -0.87
N TRP A 25 -8.34 18.29 -1.91
CA TRP A 25 -7.82 19.65 -1.93
C TRP A 25 -8.76 20.60 -2.69
N PRO A 26 -9.00 21.83 -2.19
CA PRO A 26 -9.79 22.81 -2.92
C PRO A 26 -9.06 23.28 -4.18
N ASP A 27 -9.79 23.50 -5.27
CA ASP A 27 -9.26 24.24 -6.42
C ASP A 27 -9.15 25.75 -6.13
N ASP A 28 -8.81 26.52 -7.17
CA ASP A 28 -8.60 27.97 -7.07
C ASP A 28 -9.90 28.73 -6.71
N ASP A 29 -11.06 28.17 -7.05
CA ASP A 29 -12.38 28.71 -6.70
C ASP A 29 -12.88 28.25 -5.32
N GLY A 30 -12.10 27.42 -4.61
CA GLY A 30 -12.41 26.90 -3.28
C GLY A 30 -13.28 25.64 -3.28
N GLN A 31 -13.61 25.06 -4.44
CA GLN A 31 -14.37 23.82 -4.54
C GLN A 31 -13.51 22.63 -4.15
N LEU A 32 -13.97 21.85 -3.16
CA LEU A 32 -13.24 20.65 -2.72
C LEU A 32 -13.30 19.55 -3.79
N LEU A 33 -12.12 19.15 -4.29
CA LEU A 33 -11.96 18.08 -5.27
C LEU A 33 -10.99 17.01 -4.75
N ALA A 34 -11.11 15.80 -5.28
CA ALA A 34 -10.16 14.73 -5.12
C ALA A 34 -9.19 14.72 -6.31
N TRP A 35 -7.90 14.87 -6.04
CA TRP A 35 -6.87 14.95 -7.06
C TRP A 35 -6.10 13.63 -7.11
N PHE A 36 -6.16 12.95 -8.25
CA PHE A 36 -5.43 11.71 -8.50
C PHE A 36 -4.27 11.95 -9.48
N PRO A 37 -3.07 11.40 -9.24
CA PRO A 37 -1.96 11.54 -10.16
C PRO A 37 -2.26 10.84 -11.50
N VAL A 38 -1.89 11.49 -12.60
CA VAL A 38 -1.95 10.95 -13.96
C VAL A 38 -0.68 11.35 -14.71
N ALA A 39 -0.45 10.76 -15.88
CA ALA A 39 0.66 11.19 -16.74
C ALA A 39 0.54 12.69 -17.05
N GLY A 40 1.51 13.48 -16.56
CA GLY A 40 1.57 14.93 -16.80
C GLY A 40 0.80 15.81 -15.81
N GLY A 41 0.30 15.28 -14.68
CA GLY A 41 -0.29 16.12 -13.64
C GLY A 41 -1.29 15.40 -12.74
N PHE A 42 -2.41 16.07 -12.46
CA PHE A 42 -3.46 15.55 -11.59
C PHE A 42 -4.84 15.67 -12.26
N ARG A 43 -5.66 14.64 -12.09
CA ARG A 43 -7.04 14.59 -12.55
C ARG A 43 -7.97 14.90 -11.36
N PRO A 44 -8.75 16.00 -11.39
CA PRO A 44 -9.71 16.30 -10.35
C PRO A 44 -10.99 15.48 -10.49
N MET A 45 -11.61 15.14 -9.36
CA MET A 45 -12.93 14.53 -9.28
C MET A 45 -13.74 15.13 -8.14
N ALA A 46 -15.04 15.34 -8.38
CA ALA A 46 -15.96 15.71 -7.32
C ALA A 46 -16.05 14.58 -6.25
N PRO A 47 -15.96 14.88 -4.94
CA PRO A 47 -16.01 13.86 -3.90
C PRO A 47 -17.25 12.94 -3.97
N GLY A 48 -18.40 13.48 -4.37
CA GLY A 48 -19.63 12.70 -4.54
C GLY A 48 -19.62 11.68 -5.69
N ARG A 49 -18.60 11.71 -6.56
CA ARG A 49 -18.40 10.74 -7.65
C ARG A 49 -17.38 9.65 -7.30
N LEU A 50 -16.73 9.75 -6.14
CA LEU A 50 -15.73 8.77 -5.76
C LEU A 50 -16.41 7.41 -5.48
N PRO A 51 -15.82 6.30 -5.94
CA PRO A 51 -16.22 4.97 -5.49
C PRO A 51 -15.88 4.79 -4.00
N GLU A 52 -16.06 3.57 -3.50
CA GLU A 52 -15.67 3.23 -2.13
C GLU A 52 -14.20 3.60 -1.86
N HIS A 53 -13.98 4.37 -0.79
CA HIS A 53 -12.68 4.92 -0.44
C HIS A 53 -12.53 5.11 1.07
N GLU A 54 -11.29 5.13 1.54
CA GLU A 54 -10.94 5.36 2.94
C GLU A 54 -9.85 6.42 3.08
N LEU A 55 -9.67 6.97 4.28
CA LEU A 55 -8.52 7.83 4.58
C LEU A 55 -7.25 6.99 4.66
N VAL A 56 -6.15 7.50 4.10
CA VAL A 56 -4.89 6.74 3.96
C VAL A 56 -3.65 7.52 4.40
N TYR A 57 -3.55 7.84 5.70
CA TYR A 57 -2.30 8.42 6.24
C TYR A 57 -1.21 7.36 6.43
N ALA A 58 -1.62 6.16 6.79
CA ALA A 58 -0.80 4.97 6.91
C ALA A 58 -1.62 3.80 6.36
N MET A 59 -0.93 2.83 5.77
CA MET A 59 -1.56 1.63 5.25
C MET A 59 -0.76 0.39 5.64
N THR A 60 -1.43 -0.76 5.65
CA THR A 60 -0.75 -2.02 5.88
C THR A 60 0.03 -2.41 4.62
N ILE A 61 1.12 -3.16 4.80
CA ILE A 61 1.93 -3.66 3.67
C ILE A 61 1.05 -4.44 2.67
N HIS A 62 0.06 -5.19 3.14
CA HIS A 62 -0.89 -5.92 2.28
C HIS A 62 -1.71 -5.00 1.36
N LYS A 63 -2.08 -3.79 1.82
CA LYS A 63 -2.83 -2.82 1.02
C LYS A 63 -1.98 -2.12 -0.05
N THR A 64 -0.65 -2.30 -0.03
CA THR A 64 0.27 -1.74 -1.03
C THR A 64 0.48 -2.65 -2.25
N GLN A 65 -0.20 -3.80 -2.33
CA GLN A 65 0.07 -4.79 -3.38
C GLN A 65 -0.15 -4.19 -4.78
N GLY A 66 0.89 -4.22 -5.62
CA GLY A 66 0.86 -3.66 -6.97
C GLY A 66 1.13 -2.15 -7.05
N SER A 67 1.23 -1.45 -5.92
CA SER A 67 1.57 -0.02 -5.87
C SER A 67 3.03 0.20 -5.49
N GLU A 68 3.66 1.23 -6.04
CA GLU A 68 5.02 1.64 -5.66
C GLU A 68 5.04 3.14 -5.37
N PHE A 69 5.96 3.56 -4.50
CA PHE A 69 6.11 4.94 -4.04
C PHE A 69 7.56 5.36 -4.15
N ASP A 70 7.82 6.63 -4.45
CA ASP A 70 9.20 7.14 -4.55
C ASP A 70 9.93 6.96 -3.22
N ARG A 71 9.25 7.24 -2.11
CA ARG A 71 9.77 7.07 -0.75
C ARG A 71 8.78 6.35 0.15
N VAL A 72 9.29 5.43 0.97
CA VAL A 72 8.49 4.67 1.94
C VAL A 72 9.11 4.83 3.33
N ALA A 73 8.26 5.11 4.32
CA ALA A 73 8.59 4.95 5.73
C ALA A 73 7.92 3.68 6.25
N LEU A 74 8.70 2.65 6.57
CA LEU A 74 8.24 1.39 7.11
C LEU A 74 8.30 1.43 8.64
N MET A 75 7.14 1.37 9.28
CA MET A 75 7.03 1.29 10.74
C MET A 75 6.70 -0.13 11.18
N LEU A 76 7.56 -0.70 12.01
CA LEU A 76 7.35 -2.01 12.63
C LEU A 76 6.89 -1.84 14.09
N PRO A 77 6.06 -2.76 14.61
CA PRO A 77 5.64 -2.73 16.01
C PRO A 77 6.84 -2.96 16.94
N GLU A 78 6.70 -2.57 18.21
CA GLU A 78 7.75 -2.76 19.23
C GLU A 78 8.01 -4.24 19.54
N GLN A 79 7.02 -5.11 19.28
CA GLN A 79 7.09 -6.55 19.52
C GLN A 79 6.87 -7.33 18.23
N ALA A 80 7.71 -8.33 17.99
CA ALA A 80 7.55 -9.23 16.86
C ALA A 80 6.23 -10.02 16.98
N SER A 81 5.56 -10.24 15.87
CA SER A 81 4.32 -11.02 15.80
C SER A 81 4.43 -12.10 14.73
N ALA A 82 3.57 -13.12 14.80
CA ALA A 82 3.59 -14.24 13.85
C ALA A 82 3.40 -13.80 12.37
N GLY A 83 2.78 -12.64 12.13
CA GLY A 83 2.63 -12.09 10.78
C GLY A 83 3.88 -11.39 10.24
N MET A 84 4.90 -11.12 11.07
CA MET A 84 6.12 -10.45 10.65
C MET A 84 7.13 -11.44 10.09
N THR A 85 7.07 -11.62 8.77
CA THR A 85 7.94 -12.55 8.07
C THR A 85 8.87 -11.83 7.11
N ARG A 86 9.90 -12.55 6.65
CA ARG A 86 10.83 -12.09 5.63
C ARG A 86 10.11 -11.67 4.36
N GLU A 87 9.09 -12.42 3.94
CA GLU A 87 8.29 -12.13 2.75
C GLU A 87 7.49 -10.83 2.91
N LEU A 88 6.97 -10.56 4.11
CA LEU A 88 6.29 -9.30 4.40
C LEU A 88 7.26 -8.12 4.33
N LEU A 89 8.46 -8.25 4.93
CA LEU A 89 9.50 -7.22 4.85
C LEU A 89 9.98 -7.01 3.41
N TYR A 90 10.23 -8.08 2.67
CA TYR A 90 10.60 -8.01 1.25
C TYR A 90 9.55 -7.24 0.44
N THR A 91 8.26 -7.53 0.68
CA THR A 91 7.17 -6.81 0.03
C THR A 91 7.25 -5.32 0.34
N ALA A 92 7.38 -4.94 1.63
CA ALA A 92 7.49 -3.54 2.04
C ALA A 92 8.70 -2.82 1.43
N ILE A 93 9.87 -3.47 1.41
CA ILE A 93 11.10 -2.93 0.84
C ILE A 93 10.92 -2.64 -0.65
N THR A 94 10.35 -3.58 -1.40
CA THR A 94 10.13 -3.44 -2.84
C THR A 94 8.98 -2.49 -3.20
N ARG A 95 8.30 -1.86 -2.23
CA ARG A 95 7.36 -0.76 -2.53
C ARG A 95 8.07 0.58 -2.72
N ALA A 96 9.32 0.72 -2.25
CA ALA A 96 10.11 1.93 -2.41
C ALA A 96 10.88 1.92 -3.74
N ARG A 97 10.70 2.96 -4.56
CA ARG A 97 11.49 3.15 -5.79
C ARG A 97 12.85 3.79 -5.52
N ASP A 98 12.87 4.86 -4.72
CA ASP A 98 14.07 5.68 -4.53
C ASP A 98 14.64 5.57 -3.12
N ALA A 99 13.80 5.59 -2.07
CA ALA A 99 14.27 5.56 -0.69
C ALA A 99 13.33 4.82 0.27
N LEU A 100 13.93 4.11 1.23
CA LEU A 100 13.26 3.43 2.32
C LEU A 100 13.84 3.90 3.65
N GLU A 101 12.96 4.34 4.56
CA GLU A 101 13.28 4.55 5.97
C GLU A 101 12.60 3.47 6.80
N VAL A 102 13.32 2.85 7.73
CA VAL A 102 12.80 1.79 8.58
C VAL A 102 12.83 2.22 10.03
N VAL A 103 11.66 2.22 10.67
CA VAL A 103 11.49 2.49 12.10
C VAL A 103 11.15 1.18 12.79
N ALA A 104 12.16 0.56 13.40
CA ALA A 104 12.06 -0.72 14.08
C ALA A 104 13.17 -0.87 15.13
N SER A 105 12.96 -1.72 16.13
CA SER A 105 14.06 -2.20 16.96
C SER A 105 14.87 -3.26 16.20
N GLU A 106 16.16 -3.36 16.50
CA GLU A 106 17.06 -4.35 15.89
C GLU A 106 16.58 -5.79 16.15
N SER A 107 16.01 -6.05 17.33
CA SER A 107 15.49 -7.36 17.71
C SER A 107 14.27 -7.75 16.88
N VAL A 108 13.32 -6.83 16.67
CA VAL A 108 12.13 -7.06 15.86
C VAL A 108 12.50 -7.25 14.39
N TRP A 109 13.39 -6.42 13.86
CA TRP A 109 13.89 -6.55 12.50
C TRP A 109 14.55 -7.92 12.28
N SER A 110 15.47 -8.29 13.16
CA SER A 110 16.21 -9.57 13.06
C SER A 110 15.27 -10.77 13.16
N ALA A 111 14.29 -10.73 14.06
CA ALA A 111 13.28 -11.79 14.20
C ALA A 111 12.45 -11.93 12.92
N ALA A 112 11.96 -10.83 12.36
CA ALA A 112 11.15 -10.84 11.15
C ALA A 112 11.95 -11.32 9.92
N VAL A 113 13.23 -10.96 9.79
CA VAL A 113 14.11 -11.47 8.73
C VAL A 113 14.36 -12.98 8.89
N ALA A 114 14.50 -13.47 10.11
CA ALA A 114 14.72 -14.91 10.37
C ALA A 114 13.46 -15.75 10.08
N GLN A 115 12.26 -15.19 10.29
CA GLN A 115 11.00 -15.90 10.12
C GLN A 115 10.59 -16.01 8.65
N ARG A 116 10.35 -17.24 8.16
CA ARG A 116 9.80 -17.51 6.82
C ARG A 116 8.34 -17.94 6.91
N VAL A 117 7.53 -17.55 5.92
CA VAL A 117 6.17 -18.09 5.77
C VAL A 117 6.25 -19.59 5.50
N GLN A 118 5.56 -20.38 6.31
CA GLN A 118 5.30 -21.79 6.04
C GLN A 118 3.95 -21.90 5.32
N ARG A 119 3.92 -22.63 4.20
CA ARG A 119 2.69 -22.87 3.43
C ARG A 119 2.49 -24.36 3.29
N ASP A 120 1.58 -24.89 4.08
CA ASP A 120 1.18 -26.28 3.97
C ASP A 120 0.26 -26.44 2.74
N SER A 121 0.78 -27.09 1.69
CA SER A 121 0.02 -27.40 0.49
C SER A 121 0.46 -28.74 -0.10
N GLY A 122 -0.48 -29.49 -0.68
CA GLY A 122 -0.16 -30.74 -1.39
C GLY A 122 0.46 -30.53 -2.78
N LEU A 123 0.58 -29.28 -3.24
CA LEU A 123 1.01 -28.98 -4.61
C LEU A 123 2.42 -29.47 -4.90
N ALA A 124 3.35 -29.30 -3.96
CA ALA A 124 4.73 -29.76 -4.14
C ALA A 124 4.80 -31.28 -4.31
N THR A 125 4.00 -32.02 -3.54
CA THR A 125 3.89 -33.48 -3.66
C THR A 125 3.24 -33.89 -4.98
N LEU A 126 2.17 -33.20 -5.40
CA LEU A 126 1.48 -33.51 -6.66
C LEU A 126 2.36 -33.28 -7.88
N LEU A 127 3.18 -32.22 -7.88
CA LEU A 127 4.13 -31.93 -8.96
C LEU A 127 5.31 -32.92 -9.06
N GLN A 128 5.51 -33.78 -8.04
CA GLN A 128 6.54 -34.83 -8.04
C GLN A 128 5.99 -36.19 -8.46
N LEU A 129 4.66 -36.33 -8.64
CA LEU A 129 4.00 -37.55 -9.08
C LEU A 129 3.75 -37.59 -10.60
N GLU A 130 4.10 -36.51 -11.31
CA GLU A 130 4.19 -36.43 -12.78
C GLU A 130 5.65 -36.65 -13.24
#